data_AF-U7UVH2-F1
#
_entry.id   AF-U7UVH2-F1
#
_cell.length_a   1.000
_cell.length_b   1.000
_cell.length_c   1.000
_cell.angle_alpha   90.00
_cell.angle_beta   90.00
_cell.angle_gamma   90.00
#
_symmetry.space_group_name_H-M   'P 1'
#
loop_
_entity.id
_entity.type
_entity.pdbx_description
1 polymer ?
#
loop_
_entity_poly.entity_id
_entity_poly.type
_entity_poly.pdbx_seq_one_letter_code
_entity_poly.pdbx_strand_id
1 'polypeptide(L)'
;MKKIFLSIILALVLIPTFSFAATKYEVPVKLEKYGEDGKESMGNSALKQVADVEEKNGKTVYKVYLKKMNFMNMEGELTNLFIYEGDKDSPRVETKQTTISGEYNKVHEFVRTTPKENKIVAAVWIDAMDAIAGGGPGSGEQKVYLVFDWANAKATEIKDSKSDNKANASSEIKIMVSGKEIKPETPAYIENGRTMVPLRFISEALGEKVDWNAETKSVIIGDNKAVLAIGSKEIDANGKKITIDSPAVIKNSRTFVPLRAISEILGAKVDWDGATKTVSITK
;
A
#
# COMPACT_ATOMS: atom_id res chain seq x y z
N MET A 1 0.33 -58.86 -31.64
CA MET A 1 1.24 -57.77 -31.22
C MET A 1 0.72 -57.17 -29.92
N LYS A 2 1.40 -57.41 -28.79
CA LYS A 2 1.06 -56.88 -27.46
C LYS A 2 1.51 -55.41 -27.38
N LYS A 3 0.62 -54.49 -27.02
CA LYS A 3 1.01 -53.12 -26.61
C LYS A 3 1.03 -53.06 -25.08
N ILE A 4 2.22 -52.81 -24.54
CA ILE A 4 2.51 -52.64 -23.12
C ILE A 4 2.15 -51.21 -22.74
N PHE A 5 1.27 -51.02 -21.77
CA PHE A 5 1.06 -49.72 -21.12
C PHE A 5 2.14 -49.54 -20.06
N LEU A 6 3.03 -48.57 -20.28
CA LEU A 6 3.99 -48.13 -19.28
C LEU A 6 3.33 -47.02 -18.44
N SER A 7 3.01 -47.33 -17.18
CA SER A 7 2.50 -46.36 -16.21
C SER A 7 3.69 -45.61 -15.61
N ILE A 8 3.81 -44.31 -15.86
CA ILE A 8 4.80 -43.44 -15.24
C ILE A 8 4.16 -42.85 -13.98
N ILE A 9 4.60 -43.34 -12.82
CA ILE A 9 4.28 -42.74 -11.52
C ILE A 9 5.22 -41.55 -11.34
N LEU A 10 4.68 -40.33 -11.43
CA LEU A 10 5.39 -39.10 -11.12
C LEU A 10 5.39 -38.90 -9.60
N ALA A 11 6.49 -39.24 -8.94
CA ALA A 11 6.70 -38.93 -7.53
C ALA A 11 6.95 -37.41 -7.38
N LEU A 12 5.97 -36.71 -6.81
CA LEU A 12 6.06 -35.29 -6.46
C LEU A 12 6.97 -35.14 -5.24
N VAL A 13 8.24 -34.77 -5.45
CA VAL A 13 9.17 -34.42 -4.36
C VAL A 13 8.74 -33.05 -3.82
N LEU A 14 8.19 -33.03 -2.60
CA LEU A 14 7.93 -31.79 -1.87
C LEU A 14 9.27 -31.12 -1.54
N ILE A 15 9.61 -30.05 -2.24
CA ILE A 15 10.68 -29.15 -1.83
C ILE A 15 10.10 -28.29 -0.69
N PRO A 16 10.66 -28.32 0.54
CA PRO A 16 10.18 -27.44 1.59
C PRO A 16 10.43 -25.98 1.17
N THR A 17 9.36 -25.21 0.97
CA THR A 17 9.48 -23.76 0.83
C THR A 17 9.90 -23.22 2.18
N PHE A 18 11.18 -22.83 2.32
CA PHE A 18 11.63 -22.05 3.45
C PHE A 18 10.89 -20.70 3.43
N SER A 19 9.91 -20.55 4.32
CA SER A 19 9.36 -19.23 4.66
C SER A 19 10.48 -18.48 5.38
N PHE A 20 11.11 -17.52 4.70
CA PHE A 20 11.97 -16.56 5.39
C PHE A 20 11.03 -15.63 6.17
N ALA A 21 11.02 -15.81 7.49
CA ALA A 21 10.31 -14.94 8.40
C ALA A 21 10.62 -13.46 8.11
N ALA A 22 9.59 -12.61 8.14
CA ALA A 22 9.79 -11.18 7.94
C ALA A 22 10.62 -10.63 9.10
N THR A 23 11.68 -9.87 8.79
CA THR A 23 12.50 -9.22 9.81
C THR A 23 12.16 -7.75 9.86
N LYS A 24 11.82 -7.25 11.04
CA LYS A 24 11.54 -5.82 11.26
C LYS A 24 12.71 -5.15 11.95
N TYR A 25 12.94 -3.90 11.59
CA TYR A 25 13.99 -3.07 12.15
C TYR A 25 13.42 -1.70 12.50
N GLU A 26 13.77 -1.19 13.68
CA GLU A 26 13.76 0.24 13.93
C GLU A 26 15.16 0.76 13.58
N VAL A 27 15.26 1.61 12.57
CA VAL A 27 16.53 2.08 12.03
C VAL A 27 16.64 3.58 12.27
N PRO A 28 17.63 4.06 13.04
CA PRO A 28 17.86 5.49 13.15
C PRO A 28 18.07 6.10 11.76
N VAL A 29 17.41 7.23 11.51
CA VAL A 29 17.40 7.87 10.19
C VAL A 29 17.56 9.36 10.35
N LYS A 30 18.30 9.98 9.42
CA LYS A 30 18.43 11.43 9.32
C LYS A 30 18.32 11.90 7.87
N LEU A 31 17.96 13.17 7.70
CA LEU A 31 18.04 13.87 6.43
C LEU A 31 19.32 14.68 6.35
N GLU A 32 20.16 14.39 5.36
CA GLU A 32 21.36 15.15 5.04
C GLU A 32 21.18 15.96 3.75
N LYS A 33 21.95 17.04 3.63
CA LYS A 33 22.00 17.84 2.40
C LYS A 33 22.64 17.03 1.28
N TYR A 34 22.04 17.13 0.10
CA TYR A 34 22.65 16.55 -1.09
C TYR A 34 23.94 17.28 -1.45
N GLY A 35 25.01 16.53 -1.73
CA GLY A 35 26.33 17.06 -2.08
C GLY A 35 27.19 17.56 -0.91
N GLU A 36 26.67 17.54 0.33
CA GLU A 36 27.41 17.92 1.54
C GLU A 36 27.31 16.81 2.59
N ASP A 37 28.17 15.80 2.46
CA ASP A 37 28.14 14.61 3.31
C ASP A 37 28.30 14.94 4.80
N GLY A 38 27.44 14.35 5.64
CA GLY A 38 27.44 14.56 7.09
C GLY A 38 26.77 15.86 7.54
N LYS A 39 26.33 16.75 6.63
CA LYS A 39 25.60 17.96 7.00
C LYS A 39 24.10 17.72 6.99
N GLU A 40 23.45 18.02 8.10
CA GLU A 40 21.99 17.89 8.21
C GLU A 40 21.25 18.87 7.29
N SER A 41 20.17 18.36 6.69
CA SER A 41 19.21 19.17 5.97
C SER A 41 18.34 19.95 6.96
N MET A 42 17.87 21.13 6.56
CA MET A 42 16.90 21.89 7.36
C MET A 42 15.61 21.09 7.59
N GLY A 43 15.25 20.20 6.66
CA GLY A 43 14.11 19.29 6.82
C GLY A 43 14.30 18.19 7.86
N ASN A 44 15.52 18.01 8.40
CA ASN A 44 15.80 16.94 9.36
C ASN A 44 14.97 17.07 10.64
N SER A 45 14.69 18.29 11.11
CA SER A 45 13.87 18.51 12.30
C SER A 45 12.38 18.16 12.11
N ALA A 46 11.92 18.05 10.86
CA ALA A 46 10.59 17.53 10.54
C ALA A 46 10.56 16.00 10.45
N LEU A 47 11.71 15.33 10.33
CA LEU A 47 11.80 13.87 10.27
C LEU A 47 11.88 13.26 11.68
N LYS A 48 11.08 12.23 11.94
CA LYS A 48 11.26 11.35 13.08
C LYS A 48 12.57 10.60 12.88
N GLN A 49 13.49 10.72 13.83
CA GLN A 49 14.86 10.20 13.72
C GLN A 49 14.97 8.67 13.80
N VAL A 50 13.84 7.95 13.61
CA VAL A 50 13.75 6.50 13.56
C VAL A 50 12.74 6.14 12.47
N ALA A 51 13.18 5.30 11.53
CA ALA A 51 12.38 4.69 10.49
C ALA A 51 11.99 3.26 10.87
N ASP A 52 10.83 2.83 10.41
CA ASP A 52 10.46 1.41 10.47
C ASP A 52 10.83 0.76 9.14
N VAL A 53 11.58 -0.34 9.20
CA VAL A 53 12.01 -1.07 8.03
C VAL A 53 11.61 -2.54 8.14
N GLU A 54 10.98 -3.07 7.10
CA GLU A 54 10.54 -4.47 7.06
C GLU A 54 11.17 -5.17 5.85
N GLU A 55 11.92 -6.24 6.11
CA GLU A 55 12.48 -7.12 5.09
C GLU A 55 11.60 -8.36 4.96
N LYS A 56 11.04 -8.56 3.75
CA LYS A 56 10.21 -9.74 3.43
C LYS A 56 10.32 -10.08 1.95
N ASN A 57 10.56 -11.36 1.65
CA ASN A 57 10.59 -11.89 0.27
C ASN A 57 11.54 -11.13 -0.68
N GLY A 58 12.74 -10.76 -0.20
CA GLY A 58 13.73 -10.04 -1.00
C GLY A 58 13.39 -8.58 -1.31
N LYS A 59 12.38 -8.02 -0.63
CA LYS A 59 12.05 -6.59 -0.68
C LYS A 59 12.19 -5.98 0.70
N THR A 60 12.62 -4.73 0.73
CA THR A 60 12.78 -3.93 1.94
C THR A 60 11.81 -2.76 1.87
N VAL A 61 10.86 -2.70 2.80
CA VAL A 61 9.86 -1.63 2.88
C VAL A 61 10.30 -0.66 3.96
N TYR A 62 10.47 0.61 3.60
CA TYR A 62 10.84 1.69 4.50
C TYR A 62 9.64 2.56 4.80
N LYS A 63 9.48 2.95 6.06
CA LYS A 63 8.52 3.96 6.51
C LYS A 63 9.26 5.04 7.27
N VAL A 64 9.17 6.26 6.76
CA VAL A 64 9.68 7.46 7.42
C VAL A 64 8.51 8.34 7.83
N TYR A 65 8.67 9.06 8.94
CA TYR A 65 7.59 9.81 9.57
C TYR A 65 7.95 11.28 9.59
N LEU A 66 7.08 12.12 9.04
CA LEU A 66 7.26 13.56 8.97
C LEU A 66 6.21 14.27 9.83
N LYS A 67 6.61 15.42 10.37
CA LYS A 67 5.72 16.39 11.01
C LYS A 67 5.77 17.71 10.26
N LYS A 68 4.75 18.54 10.49
CA LYS A 68 4.76 19.93 10.02
C LYS A 68 5.84 20.74 10.72
N MET A 69 6.37 21.74 10.04
CA MET A 69 7.39 22.65 10.56
C MET A 69 7.00 24.11 10.29
N ASN A 70 7.28 24.99 11.24
CA ASN A 70 7.16 26.43 11.01
C ASN A 70 8.47 26.97 10.45
N PHE A 71 8.40 27.69 9.34
CA PHE A 71 9.53 28.35 8.69
C PHE A 71 9.17 29.80 8.40
N MET A 72 9.94 30.75 8.96
CA MET A 72 9.72 32.21 8.79
C MET A 72 8.26 32.66 9.01
N ASN A 73 7.63 32.20 10.10
CA ASN A 73 6.21 32.45 10.44
C ASN A 73 5.19 31.86 9.46
N MET A 74 5.63 31.02 8.52
CA MET A 74 4.77 30.23 7.65
C MET A 74 4.79 28.78 8.11
N GLU A 75 3.63 28.17 8.29
CA GLU A 75 3.52 26.73 8.51
C GLU A 75 3.80 26.03 7.16
N GLY A 76 4.84 25.21 7.11
CA GLY A 76 5.23 24.42 5.95
C GLY A 76 5.09 22.93 6.25
N GLU A 77 4.43 22.21 5.37
CA GLU A 77 4.40 20.75 5.38
C GLU A 77 5.38 20.24 4.33
N LEU A 78 6.16 19.20 4.68
CA LEU A 78 6.82 18.37 3.69
C LEU A 78 5.73 17.52 3.04
N THR A 79 5.13 18.05 1.99
CA THR A 79 3.95 17.44 1.36
C THR A 79 4.32 16.30 0.44
N ASN A 80 5.51 16.33 -0.15
CA ASN A 80 5.95 15.30 -1.08
C ASN A 80 7.39 14.88 -0.81
N LEU A 81 7.56 13.56 -0.69
CA LEU A 81 8.85 12.90 -0.66
C LEU A 81 8.92 11.97 -1.87
N PHE A 82 9.97 12.14 -2.66
CA PHE A 82 10.28 11.28 -3.80
C PHE A 82 11.56 10.52 -3.53
N ILE A 83 11.62 9.26 -3.93
CA ILE A 83 12.79 8.39 -3.79
C ILE A 83 13.34 8.10 -5.18
N TYR A 84 14.63 8.31 -5.37
CA TYR A 84 15.31 7.92 -6.60
C TYR A 84 15.55 6.41 -6.59
N GLU A 85 15.25 5.73 -7.70
CA GLU A 85 15.38 4.26 -7.77
C GLU A 85 16.85 3.80 -7.72
N GLY A 86 17.78 4.63 -8.18
CA GLY A 86 19.21 4.38 -8.12
C GLY A 86 19.98 5.62 -7.67
N ASP A 87 20.65 6.26 -8.62
CA ASP A 87 21.40 7.49 -8.41
C ASP A 87 20.55 8.76 -8.64
N LYS A 88 21.23 9.91 -8.61
CA LYS A 88 20.63 11.25 -8.76
C LYS A 88 19.92 11.52 -10.10
N ASP A 89 20.21 10.71 -11.12
CA ASP A 89 19.70 10.84 -12.49
C ASP A 89 18.69 9.74 -12.84
N SER A 90 18.51 8.77 -11.93
CA SER A 90 17.55 7.69 -12.05
C SER A 90 16.10 8.19 -11.92
N PRO A 91 15.11 7.46 -12.46
CA PRO A 91 13.70 7.75 -12.21
C PRO A 91 13.44 7.85 -10.72
N ARG A 92 12.55 8.78 -10.35
CA ARG A 92 12.09 8.90 -8.98
C ARG A 92 10.64 8.47 -8.87
N VAL A 93 10.32 7.86 -7.75
CA VAL A 93 8.96 7.45 -7.40
C VAL A 93 8.47 8.31 -6.25
N GLU A 94 7.24 8.80 -6.36
CA GLU A 94 6.57 9.41 -5.22
C GLU A 94 6.31 8.34 -4.16
N THR A 95 6.62 8.66 -2.92
CA THR A 95 6.34 7.75 -1.80
C THR A 95 4.84 7.65 -1.55
N LYS A 96 4.39 6.47 -1.09
CA LYS A 96 3.00 6.31 -0.67
C LYS A 96 2.81 7.05 0.66
N GLN A 97 1.92 8.02 0.65
CA GLN A 97 1.67 8.86 1.82
C GLN A 97 0.49 8.34 2.65
N THR A 98 0.55 8.49 3.96
CA THR A 98 -0.58 8.21 4.86
C THR A 98 -0.58 9.21 6.01
N THR A 99 -1.72 9.85 6.26
CA THR A 99 -1.88 10.72 7.43
C THR A 99 -2.24 9.89 8.66
N ILE A 100 -1.54 10.12 9.77
CA ILE A 100 -1.78 9.47 11.07
C ILE A 100 -1.97 10.52 12.17
N SER A 101 -2.59 10.12 13.29
CA SER A 101 -2.67 10.98 14.47
C SER A 101 -1.33 11.04 15.21
N GLY A 102 -1.00 12.20 15.79
CA GLY A 102 0.19 12.38 16.62
C GLY A 102 1.09 13.51 16.11
N GLU A 103 2.24 13.68 16.75
CA GLU A 103 3.21 14.73 16.40
C GLU A 103 3.74 14.53 14.96
N TYR A 104 4.16 13.31 14.63
CA TYR A 104 4.57 12.92 13.28
C TYR A 104 3.36 12.38 12.51
N ASN A 105 2.60 13.29 11.93
CA ASN A 105 1.28 13.01 11.36
C ASN A 105 1.31 12.56 9.90
N LYS A 106 2.49 12.47 9.26
CA LYS A 106 2.63 11.98 7.88
C LYS A 106 3.59 10.79 7.83
N VAL A 107 3.18 9.72 7.16
CA VAL A 107 4.02 8.56 6.89
C VAL A 107 4.30 8.50 5.40
N HIS A 108 5.56 8.35 5.02
CA HIS A 108 5.98 8.08 3.66
C HIS A 108 6.55 6.67 3.57
N GLU A 109 5.89 5.82 2.79
CA GLU A 109 6.23 4.42 2.57
C GLU A 109 6.83 4.23 1.17
N PHE A 110 7.96 3.52 1.09
CA PHE A 110 8.60 3.15 -0.17
C PHE A 110 9.29 1.80 -0.10
N VAL A 111 9.53 1.19 -1.26
CA VAL A 111 10.09 -0.17 -1.37
C VAL A 111 11.43 -0.11 -2.09
N ARG A 112 12.40 -0.85 -1.58
CA ARG A 112 13.71 -1.07 -2.20
C ARG A 112 13.94 -2.56 -2.42
N THR A 113 14.62 -2.88 -3.52
CA THR A 113 15.09 -4.24 -3.83
C THR A 113 16.49 -4.50 -3.28
N THR A 114 17.28 -3.45 -3.08
CA THR A 114 18.57 -3.52 -2.38
C THR A 114 18.31 -3.51 -0.86
N PRO A 115 18.76 -4.53 -0.12
CA PRO A 115 18.61 -4.56 1.33
C PRO A 115 19.59 -3.59 2.00
N LYS A 116 19.17 -3.05 3.14
CA LYS A 116 19.99 -2.26 4.07
C LYS A 116 20.86 -1.17 3.44
N GLU A 117 20.24 -0.35 2.60
CA GLU A 117 20.92 0.82 2.03
C GLU A 117 21.16 1.85 3.13
N ASN A 118 22.43 2.23 3.32
CA ASN A 118 22.82 3.26 4.30
C ASN A 118 22.42 4.66 3.85
N LYS A 119 22.26 4.89 2.55
CA LYS A 119 22.05 6.22 1.97
C LYS A 119 21.19 6.12 0.73
N ILE A 120 20.06 6.81 0.74
CA ILE A 120 19.09 6.84 -0.35
C ILE A 120 18.91 8.29 -0.81
N VAL A 121 19.01 8.53 -2.12
CA VAL A 121 18.77 9.85 -2.69
C VAL A 121 17.26 10.10 -2.71
N ALA A 122 16.85 11.26 -2.22
CA ALA A 122 15.47 11.68 -2.19
C ALA A 122 15.32 13.13 -2.65
N ALA A 123 14.12 13.50 -3.08
CA ALA A 123 13.72 14.89 -3.27
C ALA A 123 12.58 15.21 -2.31
N VAL A 124 12.72 16.33 -1.61
CA VAL A 124 11.73 16.85 -0.67
C VAL A 124 11.15 18.14 -1.20
N TRP A 125 9.84 18.28 -1.07
CA TRP A 125 9.12 19.49 -1.42
C TRP A 125 8.43 20.07 -0.18
N ILE A 126 8.63 21.37 0.03
CA ILE A 126 8.00 22.14 1.11
C ILE A 126 7.09 23.18 0.47
N ASP A 127 5.78 23.08 0.71
CA ASP A 127 4.78 23.99 0.12
C ASP A 127 5.08 25.48 0.40
N ALA A 128 5.55 25.77 1.61
CA ALA A 128 5.92 27.13 2.01
C ALA A 128 7.08 27.71 1.15
N MET A 129 7.93 26.85 0.56
CA MET A 129 9.04 27.29 -0.29
C MET A 129 8.59 27.64 -1.71
N ASP A 130 7.50 27.07 -2.23
CA ASP A 130 6.96 27.48 -3.54
C ASP A 130 6.45 28.91 -3.50
N ALA A 131 5.75 29.26 -2.41
CA ALA A 131 5.23 30.60 -2.18
C ALA A 131 6.37 31.65 -2.07
N ILE A 132 7.53 31.26 -1.54
CA ILE A 132 8.70 32.14 -1.38
C ILE A 132 9.55 32.21 -2.66
N ALA A 133 9.66 31.10 -3.40
CA ALA A 133 10.45 31.03 -4.64
C ALA A 133 9.78 31.70 -5.85
N GLY A 134 8.52 32.12 -5.71
CA GLY A 134 7.76 32.78 -6.79
C GLY A 134 7.41 31.85 -7.97
N GLY A 135 7.52 30.53 -7.78
CA GLY A 135 7.28 29.52 -8.81
C GLY A 135 6.09 28.61 -8.48
N GLY A 136 5.66 27.82 -9.48
CA GLY A 136 4.57 26.86 -9.33
C GLY A 136 4.93 25.63 -8.48
N PRO A 137 3.99 24.68 -8.33
CA PRO A 137 4.18 23.42 -7.60
C PRO A 137 5.54 22.75 -7.85
N GLY A 138 6.37 22.62 -6.82
CA GLY A 138 7.68 21.95 -6.84
C GLY A 138 8.88 22.89 -7.01
N SER A 139 8.66 24.20 -7.08
CA SER A 139 9.74 25.20 -7.25
C SER A 139 10.67 25.29 -6.03
N GLY A 140 10.21 24.86 -4.86
CA GLY A 140 10.98 24.72 -3.63
C GLY A 140 11.61 23.34 -3.42
N GLU A 141 11.64 22.47 -4.44
CA GLU A 141 12.21 21.13 -4.33
C GLU A 141 13.70 21.18 -3.97
N GLN A 142 14.09 20.38 -2.97
CA GLN A 142 15.49 20.17 -2.62
C GLN A 142 15.83 18.68 -2.66
N LYS A 143 16.98 18.37 -3.29
CA LYS A 143 17.58 17.03 -3.17
C LYS A 143 18.18 16.87 -1.78
N VAL A 144 17.99 15.69 -1.20
CA VAL A 144 18.49 15.31 0.12
C VAL A 144 18.92 13.85 0.11
N TYR A 145 19.64 13.45 1.15
CA TYR A 145 19.90 12.04 1.44
C TYR A 145 19.10 11.60 2.67
N LEU A 146 18.37 10.49 2.54
CA LEU A 146 17.95 9.71 3.70
C LEU A 146 19.10 8.80 4.10
N VAL A 147 19.66 9.03 5.28
CA VAL A 147 20.79 8.26 5.80
C VAL A 147 20.29 7.36 6.92
N PHE A 148 20.41 6.05 6.72
CA PHE A 148 19.97 5.01 7.64
C PHE A 148 21.18 4.44 8.37
N ASP A 149 21.15 4.51 9.70
CA ASP A 149 22.20 3.97 10.55
C ASP A 149 21.89 2.51 10.92
N TRP A 150 22.22 1.62 9.99
CA TRP A 150 22.04 0.19 10.18
C TRP A 150 22.92 -0.41 11.28
N ALA A 151 24.00 0.27 11.69
CA ALA A 151 24.85 -0.19 12.80
C ALA A 151 24.13 -0.06 14.16
N ASN A 152 23.22 0.92 14.27
CA ASN A 152 22.40 1.16 15.46
C ASN A 152 20.94 0.68 15.28
N ALA A 153 20.66 -0.12 14.24
CA ALA A 153 19.34 -0.68 14.00
C ALA A 153 18.96 -1.72 15.06
N LYS A 154 17.71 -1.65 15.53
CA LYS A 154 17.15 -2.64 16.44
C LYS A 154 16.31 -3.64 15.65
N ALA A 155 16.84 -4.86 15.48
CA ALA A 155 16.14 -5.94 14.81
C ALA A 155 15.16 -6.64 15.75
N THR A 156 13.99 -7.00 15.23
CA THR A 156 13.05 -7.93 15.85
C THR A 156 12.76 -9.04 14.85
N GLU A 157 13.19 -10.27 15.19
CA GLU A 157 12.85 -11.47 14.42
C GLU A 157 11.41 -11.87 14.71
N ILE A 158 10.59 -12.01 13.66
CA ILE A 158 9.28 -12.64 13.79
C ILE A 158 9.47 -14.14 13.60
N LYS A 159 9.51 -14.92 14.68
CA LYS A 159 9.46 -16.38 14.57
C LYS A 159 8.08 -16.78 14.05
N ASP A 160 8.01 -17.31 12.82
CA ASP A 160 6.85 -18.04 12.30
C ASP A 160 6.64 -19.29 13.20
N SER A 161 5.87 -19.11 14.28
CA SER A 161 5.53 -20.19 15.20
C SER A 161 4.34 -20.95 14.60
N LYS A 162 4.50 -22.27 14.44
CA LYS A 162 3.40 -23.20 14.15
C LYS A 162 2.21 -22.92 15.08
N SER A 163 1.02 -22.91 14.47
CA SER A 163 -0.32 -22.75 15.04
C SER A 163 -0.47 -23.22 16.49
N ASP A 164 -0.92 -22.32 17.38
CA ASP A 164 -2.26 -22.38 17.98
C ASP A 164 -2.59 -21.09 18.76
N ASN A 165 -3.74 -20.49 18.42
CA ASN A 165 -4.55 -19.50 19.15
C ASN A 165 -3.86 -18.51 20.13
N LYS A 166 -3.57 -17.29 19.66
CA LYS A 166 -4.18 -16.01 20.12
C LYS A 166 -3.57 -14.84 19.34
N ALA A 167 -4.42 -14.15 18.60
CA ALA A 167 -4.08 -13.10 17.65
C ALA A 167 -3.33 -11.90 18.28
N ASN A 168 -2.32 -11.39 17.56
CA ASN A 168 -2.12 -9.95 17.48
C ASN A 168 -1.59 -9.51 16.09
N ALA A 169 -2.57 -9.09 15.28
CA ALA A 169 -2.59 -8.03 14.25
C ALA A 169 -1.43 -7.89 13.25
N SER A 170 -1.56 -8.61 12.12
CA SER A 170 -1.08 -8.13 10.82
C SER A 170 -1.77 -6.80 10.48
N SER A 171 -1.03 -5.84 9.91
CA SER A 171 -1.62 -4.61 9.36
C SER A 171 -2.29 -4.84 7.99
N GLU A 172 -2.19 -6.04 7.42
CA GLU A 172 -2.83 -6.43 6.18
C GLU A 172 -4.31 -6.74 6.43
N ILE A 173 -5.19 -6.15 5.61
CA ILE A 173 -6.63 -6.41 5.69
C ILE A 173 -6.89 -7.83 5.20
N LYS A 174 -7.33 -8.71 6.10
CA LYS A 174 -7.70 -10.07 5.75
C LYS A 174 -9.09 -10.06 5.13
N ILE A 175 -9.27 -10.68 3.96
CA ILE A 175 -10.58 -10.79 3.31
C ILE A 175 -10.97 -12.27 3.28
N MET A 176 -12.06 -12.59 3.97
CA MET A 176 -12.67 -13.90 4.03
C MET A 176 -13.96 -13.88 3.20
N VAL A 177 -14.10 -14.76 2.21
CA VAL A 177 -15.34 -14.98 1.48
C VAL A 177 -15.82 -16.39 1.75
N SER A 178 -17.02 -16.53 2.30
CA SER A 178 -17.62 -17.82 2.68
C SER A 178 -16.69 -18.69 3.53
N GLY A 179 -15.99 -18.07 4.48
CA GLY A 179 -15.04 -18.74 5.38
C GLY A 179 -13.67 -19.07 4.75
N LYS A 180 -13.47 -18.77 3.46
CA LYS A 180 -12.18 -18.95 2.78
C LYS A 180 -11.44 -17.62 2.68
N GLU A 181 -10.19 -17.60 3.10
CA GLU A 181 -9.32 -16.45 2.86
C GLU A 181 -9.02 -16.32 1.37
N ILE A 182 -9.23 -15.12 0.85
CA ILE A 182 -8.90 -14.78 -0.52
C ILE A 182 -7.96 -13.58 -0.52
N LYS A 183 -6.95 -13.63 -1.39
CA LYS A 183 -5.96 -12.56 -1.51
C LYS A 183 -5.99 -11.98 -2.91
N PRO A 184 -6.25 -10.66 -3.05
CA PRO A 184 -6.24 -10.05 -4.36
C PRO A 184 -4.79 -9.94 -4.86
N GLU A 185 -4.59 -10.16 -6.17
CA GLU A 185 -3.29 -9.94 -6.82
C GLU A 185 -2.79 -8.50 -6.63
N THR A 186 -3.72 -7.55 -6.62
CA THR A 186 -3.46 -6.15 -6.29
C THR A 186 -3.99 -5.87 -4.90
N PRO A 187 -3.16 -5.45 -3.94
CA PRO A 187 -3.58 -5.29 -2.55
C PRO A 187 -4.80 -4.38 -2.39
N ALA A 188 -5.70 -4.77 -1.49
CA ALA A 188 -6.70 -3.88 -0.93
C ALA A 188 -6.01 -2.73 -0.17
N TYR A 189 -6.64 -1.57 -0.12
CA TYR A 189 -6.14 -0.42 0.64
C TYR A 189 -7.26 0.28 1.38
N ILE A 190 -6.92 1.12 2.37
CA ILE A 190 -7.91 1.98 3.04
C ILE A 190 -7.77 3.40 2.47
N GLU A 191 -8.88 3.99 2.08
CA GLU A 191 -8.97 5.38 1.64
C GLU A 191 -10.25 5.97 2.22
N ASN A 192 -10.13 7.15 2.85
CA ASN A 192 -11.24 7.83 3.54
C ASN A 192 -12.02 6.92 4.51
N GLY A 193 -11.32 6.02 5.21
CA GLY A 193 -11.95 5.08 6.15
C GLY A 193 -12.80 4.00 5.48
N ARG A 194 -12.56 3.70 4.19
CA ARG A 194 -13.20 2.61 3.45
C ARG A 194 -12.14 1.66 2.91
N THR A 195 -12.39 0.36 3.04
CA THR A 195 -11.55 -0.66 2.41
C THR A 195 -11.88 -0.71 0.93
N MET A 196 -10.93 -0.28 0.11
CA MET A 196 -10.96 -0.31 -1.35
C MET A 196 -10.37 -1.62 -1.85
N VAL A 197 -11.10 -2.34 -2.69
CA VAL A 197 -10.69 -3.62 -3.26
C VAL A 197 -10.81 -3.66 -4.76
N PRO A 198 -9.97 -4.44 -5.47
CA PRO A 198 -10.14 -4.63 -6.90
C PRO A 198 -11.52 -5.21 -7.19
N LEU A 199 -12.30 -4.50 -8.01
CA LEU A 199 -13.70 -4.81 -8.28
C LEU A 199 -13.88 -6.23 -8.85
N ARG A 200 -13.05 -6.59 -9.84
CA ARG A 200 -13.09 -7.91 -10.47
C ARG A 200 -12.84 -9.04 -9.46
N PHE A 201 -11.86 -8.85 -8.57
CA PHE A 201 -11.51 -9.85 -7.57
C PHE A 201 -12.68 -10.16 -6.63
N ILE A 202 -13.33 -9.13 -6.08
CA ILE A 202 -14.42 -9.34 -5.13
C ILE A 202 -15.69 -9.87 -5.82
N SER A 203 -16.00 -9.40 -7.03
CA SER A 203 -17.14 -9.89 -7.80
C SER A 203 -16.98 -11.37 -8.18
N GLU A 204 -15.81 -11.77 -8.69
CA GLU A 204 -15.53 -13.16 -9.05
C GLU A 204 -15.53 -14.07 -7.82
N ALA A 205 -15.01 -13.60 -6.69
CA ALA A 205 -15.08 -14.34 -5.43
C ALA A 205 -16.53 -14.56 -4.95
N LEU A 206 -17.45 -13.66 -5.32
CA LEU A 206 -18.89 -13.77 -5.05
C LEU A 206 -19.65 -14.52 -6.16
N GLY A 207 -18.93 -15.07 -7.14
CA GLY A 207 -19.50 -15.88 -8.23
C GLY A 207 -20.06 -15.07 -9.39
N GLU A 208 -19.76 -13.78 -9.48
CA GLU A 208 -20.24 -12.89 -10.54
C GLU A 208 -19.15 -12.61 -11.57
N LYS A 209 -19.55 -12.54 -12.84
CA LYS A 209 -18.66 -12.09 -13.93
C LYS A 209 -18.55 -10.57 -13.95
N VAL A 210 -17.49 -10.05 -14.55
CA VAL A 210 -17.26 -8.60 -14.66
C VAL A 210 -16.86 -8.23 -16.07
N ASP A 211 -17.69 -7.40 -16.70
CA ASP A 211 -17.51 -6.87 -18.05
C ASP A 211 -17.26 -5.36 -18.01
N TRP A 212 -16.52 -4.87 -19.00
CA TRP A 212 -16.21 -3.46 -19.16
C TRP A 212 -16.85 -2.90 -20.42
N ASN A 213 -17.64 -1.84 -20.28
CA ASN A 213 -18.15 -1.06 -21.39
C ASN A 213 -17.27 0.19 -21.59
N ALA A 214 -16.51 0.21 -22.68
CA ALA A 214 -15.59 1.30 -23.00
C ALA A 214 -16.29 2.58 -23.47
N GLU A 215 -17.44 2.46 -24.12
CA GLU A 215 -18.21 3.60 -24.64
C GLU A 215 -18.79 4.44 -23.49
N THR A 216 -19.35 3.76 -22.48
CA THR A 216 -19.96 4.42 -21.32
C THR A 216 -19.04 4.49 -20.10
N LYS A 217 -17.78 4.02 -20.22
CA LYS A 217 -16.80 3.91 -19.13
C LYS A 217 -17.39 3.29 -17.86
N SER A 218 -18.10 2.19 -18.05
CA SER A 218 -18.85 1.54 -16.98
C SER A 218 -18.45 0.08 -16.81
N VAL A 219 -18.46 -0.40 -15.57
CA VAL A 219 -18.29 -1.81 -15.23
C VAL A 219 -19.66 -2.44 -15.04
N ILE A 220 -19.89 -3.57 -15.69
CA ILE A 220 -21.11 -4.39 -15.58
C ILE A 220 -20.75 -5.66 -14.82
N ILE A 221 -21.58 -6.03 -13.83
CA ILE A 221 -21.33 -7.17 -12.95
C ILE A 221 -22.51 -8.13 -13.01
N GLY A 222 -22.20 -9.40 -13.25
CA GLY A 222 -23.19 -10.43 -13.56
C GLY A 222 -24.04 -10.06 -14.77
N ASP A 223 -25.29 -10.50 -14.79
CA ASP A 223 -26.26 -10.17 -15.84
C ASP A 223 -26.96 -8.82 -15.53
N ASN A 224 -26.22 -7.71 -15.53
CA ASN A 224 -26.67 -6.36 -15.12
C ASN A 224 -27.16 -6.25 -13.67
N LYS A 225 -26.65 -7.12 -12.77
CA LYS A 225 -26.97 -7.03 -11.33
C LYS A 225 -26.42 -5.75 -10.73
N ALA A 226 -25.26 -5.29 -11.20
CA ALA A 226 -24.72 -4.00 -10.87
C ALA A 226 -24.05 -3.33 -12.07
N VAL A 227 -24.31 -2.03 -12.27
CA VAL A 227 -23.64 -1.19 -13.27
C VAL A 227 -23.03 0.02 -12.58
N LEU A 228 -21.71 0.15 -12.70
CA LEU A 228 -20.92 1.19 -12.04
C LEU A 228 -20.22 2.06 -13.08
N ALA A 229 -20.59 3.33 -13.14
CA ALA A 229 -19.83 4.32 -13.90
C ALA A 229 -18.61 4.79 -13.08
N ILE A 230 -17.42 4.82 -13.69
CA ILE A 230 -16.21 5.26 -13.00
C ILE A 230 -16.31 6.73 -12.56
N GLY A 231 -15.92 7.03 -11.32
CA GLY A 231 -16.04 8.36 -10.74
C GLY A 231 -17.43 8.71 -10.20
N SER A 232 -18.44 7.88 -10.46
CA SER A 232 -19.79 8.04 -9.91
C SER A 232 -19.87 7.50 -8.47
N LYS A 233 -20.65 8.20 -7.63
CA LYS A 233 -21.10 7.69 -6.34
C LYS A 233 -22.44 6.96 -6.43
N GLU A 234 -23.04 6.87 -7.63
CA GLU A 234 -24.23 6.08 -7.87
C GLU A 234 -23.86 4.77 -8.58
N ILE A 235 -24.38 3.67 -8.04
CA ILE A 235 -24.38 2.35 -8.67
C ILE A 235 -25.83 2.01 -9.01
N ASP A 236 -26.08 1.54 -10.22
CA ASP A 236 -27.35 0.88 -10.54
C ASP A 236 -27.27 -0.57 -10.07
N ALA A 237 -28.06 -0.96 -9.09
CA ALA A 237 -28.16 -2.32 -8.57
C ALA A 237 -29.57 -2.89 -8.88
N ASN A 238 -29.64 -3.83 -9.81
CA ASN A 238 -30.90 -4.43 -10.28
C ASN A 238 -31.98 -3.39 -10.68
N GLY A 239 -31.59 -2.31 -11.36
CA GLY A 239 -32.50 -1.23 -11.79
C GLY A 239 -32.77 -0.17 -10.73
N LYS A 240 -32.15 -0.27 -9.55
CA LYS A 240 -32.27 0.72 -8.47
C LYS A 240 -30.95 1.45 -8.26
N LYS A 241 -30.99 2.78 -8.28
CA LYS A 241 -29.84 3.62 -7.93
C LYS A 241 -29.54 3.52 -6.43
N ILE A 242 -28.30 3.14 -6.11
CA ILE A 242 -27.75 3.11 -4.75
C ILE A 242 -26.56 4.07 -4.69
N THR A 243 -26.57 4.94 -3.69
CA THR A 243 -25.45 5.85 -3.43
C THR A 243 -24.40 5.17 -2.54
N ILE A 244 -23.13 5.30 -2.90
CA ILE A 244 -21.99 4.80 -2.13
C ILE A 244 -21.15 5.94 -1.57
N ASP A 245 -20.51 5.70 -0.43
CA ASP A 245 -19.76 6.73 0.30
C ASP A 245 -18.52 7.24 -0.45
N SER A 246 -17.91 6.36 -1.26
CA SER A 246 -16.72 6.66 -2.07
C SER A 246 -16.89 6.10 -3.48
N PRO A 247 -16.61 6.87 -4.54
CA PRO A 247 -16.81 6.43 -5.91
C PRO A 247 -15.86 5.27 -6.27
N ALA A 248 -16.22 4.54 -7.33
CA ALA A 248 -15.29 3.61 -7.95
C ALA A 248 -14.17 4.40 -8.66
N VAL A 249 -12.92 3.98 -8.44
CA VAL A 249 -11.73 4.67 -8.97
C VAL A 249 -10.86 3.72 -9.78
N ILE A 250 -10.17 4.23 -10.80
CA ILE A 250 -9.15 3.47 -11.52
C ILE A 250 -7.78 3.84 -10.96
N LYS A 251 -7.01 2.83 -10.55
CA LYS A 251 -5.62 2.97 -10.11
C LYS A 251 -4.80 1.83 -10.69
N ASN A 252 -3.66 2.14 -11.30
CA ASN A 252 -2.77 1.15 -11.95
C ASN A 252 -3.53 0.20 -12.88
N SER A 253 -4.41 0.77 -13.74
CA SER A 253 -5.25 0.03 -14.69
C SER A 253 -6.22 -0.99 -14.07
N ARG A 254 -6.55 -0.85 -12.78
CA ARG A 254 -7.60 -1.65 -12.12
C ARG A 254 -8.65 -0.76 -11.48
N THR A 255 -9.90 -1.18 -11.56
CA THR A 255 -11.02 -0.53 -10.87
C THR A 255 -11.08 -0.98 -9.43
N PHE A 256 -11.13 -0.03 -8.51
CA PHE A 256 -11.33 -0.25 -7.07
C PHE A 256 -12.67 0.31 -6.64
N VAL A 257 -13.28 -0.38 -5.67
CA VAL A 257 -14.59 -0.02 -5.11
C VAL A 257 -14.57 -0.25 -3.59
N PRO A 258 -15.39 0.47 -2.81
CA PRO A 258 -15.60 0.13 -1.42
C PRO A 258 -16.12 -1.31 -1.28
N LEU A 259 -15.38 -2.15 -0.58
CA LEU A 259 -15.68 -3.58 -0.43
C LEU A 259 -17.12 -3.79 0.06
N ARG A 260 -17.52 -3.08 1.11
CA ARG A 260 -18.86 -3.28 1.71
C ARG A 260 -19.97 -3.01 0.70
N ALA A 261 -19.87 -1.89 -0.02
CA ALA A 261 -20.89 -1.49 -0.97
C ALA A 261 -21.08 -2.55 -2.07
N ILE A 262 -19.99 -2.99 -2.69
CA ILE A 262 -20.10 -3.98 -3.76
C ILE A 262 -20.59 -5.34 -3.24
N SER A 263 -20.11 -5.79 -2.07
CA SER A 263 -20.55 -7.06 -1.51
C SER A 263 -22.04 -7.06 -1.15
N GLU A 264 -22.55 -5.99 -0.54
CA GLU A 264 -23.96 -5.83 -0.21
C GLU A 264 -24.85 -5.76 -1.45
N ILE A 265 -24.42 -5.04 -2.49
CA ILE A 265 -25.11 -4.99 -3.79
C ILE A 265 -25.24 -6.38 -4.42
N LEU A 266 -24.20 -7.22 -4.29
CA LEU A 266 -24.19 -8.59 -4.79
C LEU A 266 -24.88 -9.61 -3.86
N GLY A 267 -25.54 -9.11 -2.82
CA GLY A 267 -26.36 -9.89 -1.88
C GLY A 267 -25.57 -10.59 -0.78
N ALA A 268 -24.32 -10.17 -0.53
CA ALA A 268 -23.51 -10.68 0.56
C ALA A 268 -23.57 -9.75 1.78
N LYS A 269 -23.44 -10.32 2.97
CA LYS A 269 -23.23 -9.60 4.23
C LYS A 269 -21.75 -9.38 4.46
N VAL A 270 -21.40 -8.23 5.06
CA VAL A 270 -20.02 -7.87 5.35
C VAL A 270 -19.84 -7.49 6.82
N ASP A 271 -19.04 -8.29 7.52
CA ASP A 271 -18.62 -8.03 8.88
C ASP A 271 -17.16 -7.56 8.91
N TRP A 272 -16.87 -6.62 9.80
CA TRP A 272 -15.51 -6.14 10.04
C TRP A 272 -15.11 -6.43 11.47
N ASP A 273 -14.05 -7.20 11.63
CA ASP A 273 -13.35 -7.36 12.90
C ASP A 273 -12.14 -6.42 12.92
N GLY A 274 -12.28 -5.31 13.64
CA GLY A 274 -11.22 -4.32 13.80
C GLY A 274 -10.02 -4.81 14.60
N ALA A 275 -10.19 -5.81 15.47
CA ALA A 275 -9.09 -6.37 16.27
C ALA A 275 -8.18 -7.26 15.41
N THR A 276 -8.76 -8.03 14.49
CA THR A 276 -8.01 -8.90 13.58
C THR A 276 -7.77 -8.30 12.19
N LYS A 277 -8.32 -7.10 11.94
CA LYS A 277 -8.37 -6.46 10.61
C LYS A 277 -8.95 -7.38 9.54
N THR A 278 -9.97 -8.16 9.92
CA THR A 278 -10.61 -9.14 9.05
C THR A 278 -11.95 -8.63 8.56
N VAL A 279 -12.09 -8.58 7.24
CA VAL A 279 -13.37 -8.49 6.57
C VAL A 279 -13.89 -9.90 6.33
N SER A 280 -15.09 -10.20 6.83
CA SER A 280 -15.79 -11.45 6.57
C SER A 280 -17.01 -11.20 5.68
N ILE A 281 -17.11 -11.95 4.60
CA ILE A 281 -18.13 -11.81 3.57
C ILE A 281 -18.87 -13.14 3.48
N THR A 282 -20.19 -13.11 3.67
CA THR A 282 -21.03 -14.31 3.66
C THR A 282 -22.27 -14.09 2.80
N LYS A 283 -22.74 -15.13 2.12
CA LYS A 283 -23.95 -15.12 1.32
C LYS A 283 -24.90 -16.18 1.83
#